data_AF-A0A7Y8L8F1-F1
#
_entry.id   AF-A0A7Y8L8F1-F1
#
_cell.length_a   1.000
_cell.length_b   1.000
_cell.length_c   1.000
_cell.angle_alpha   90.00
_cell.angle_beta   90.00
_cell.angle_gamma   90.00
#
_symmetry.space_group_name_H-M   'P 1'
#
loop_
_entity.id
_entity.type
_entity.pdbx_description
1 polymer ?
#
loop_
_entity_poly.entity_id
_entity_poly.type
_entity_poly.pdbx_seq_one_letter_code
_entity_poly.pdbx_strand_id
1 'polypeptide(L)'
;PVIGIERMYISKNIKNLIWTNTMGYNNPEVDRLFAEAQVEQNFENRKRMYNKVQEILVDELPIIWFLEVEYYSFHNKDFEGVPLDVWGPMNPYDTIYWKKGK
;
A
#
# COMPACT_ATOMS: atom_id res chain seq x y z
N PRO A 1 5.06 -3.23 -5.49
CA PRO A 1 5.84 -2.12 -4.92
C PRO A 1 5.37 -1.88 -3.49
N VAL A 2 6.26 -1.61 -2.54
CA VAL A 2 5.85 -1.24 -1.18
C VAL A 2 5.46 0.23 -1.17
N ILE A 3 4.18 0.51 -0.98
CA ILE A 3 3.68 1.89 -0.78
C ILE A 3 3.77 2.22 0.72
N GLY A 4 5.00 2.18 1.26
CA GLY A 4 5.27 2.49 2.67
C GLY A 4 4.61 1.59 3.72
N ILE A 5 3.91 0.52 3.33
CA ILE A 5 3.21 -0.40 4.25
C ILE A 5 4.17 -1.15 5.18
N GLU A 6 5.40 -1.44 4.72
CA GLU A 6 6.46 -2.07 5.52
C GLU A 6 6.70 -1.40 6.89
N ARG A 7 6.48 -0.08 6.99
CA ARG A 7 6.70 0.69 8.21
C ARG A 7 5.84 0.23 9.39
N MET A 8 4.74 -0.47 9.12
CA MET A 8 3.86 -1.06 10.12
C MET A 8 4.45 -2.36 10.72
N TYR A 9 5.39 -3.01 10.03
CA TYR A 9 5.89 -4.34 10.39
C TYR A 9 7.37 -4.37 10.79
N ILE A 10 8.18 -3.42 10.32
CA ILE A 10 9.61 -3.41 10.63
C ILE A 10 9.88 -3.12 12.11
N SER A 11 10.74 -3.92 12.74
CA SER A 11 10.99 -3.86 14.19
C SER A 11 11.70 -2.56 14.60
N LYS A 12 12.52 -1.99 13.70
CA LYS A 12 13.18 -0.69 13.92
C LYS A 12 12.20 0.48 14.05
N ASN A 13 10.94 0.29 13.66
CA ASN A 13 9.91 1.32 13.68
C ASN A 13 8.86 1.08 14.79
N ILE A 14 9.18 0.33 15.84
CA ILE A 14 8.33 0.18 17.01
C ILE A 14 8.34 1.47 17.83
N LYS A 15 7.24 2.24 17.76
CA LYS A 15 7.07 3.54 18.42
C LYS A 15 5.60 3.78 18.72
N ASN A 16 5.32 4.56 19.77
CA ASN A 16 3.98 5.07 20.08
C ASN A 16 3.69 6.37 19.30
N LEU A 17 3.72 6.30 17.97
CA LEU A 17 3.46 7.43 17.08
C LEU A 17 2.53 7.00 15.94
N ILE A 18 1.88 7.95 15.28
CA ILE A 18 1.11 7.66 14.07
C ILE A 18 2.04 7.11 12.98
N TRP A 19 1.54 6.18 12.17
CA TRP A 19 2.27 5.59 11.04
C TRP A 19 3.54 4.82 11.40
N THR A 20 3.61 4.31 12.64
CA THR A 20 4.67 3.42 13.10
C THR A 20 4.12 2.03 13.47
N ASN A 21 5.02 1.08 13.73
CA ASN A 21 4.67 -0.24 14.23
C ASN A 21 4.23 -0.12 15.71
N THR A 22 2.98 0.32 15.92
CA THR A 22 2.40 0.53 17.25
C THR A 22 1.97 -0.77 17.93
N MET A 23 1.81 -1.83 17.15
CA MET A 23 1.53 -3.20 17.57
C MET A 23 2.71 -3.90 18.26
N GLY A 24 3.94 -3.39 18.09
CA GLY A 24 5.14 -3.99 18.68
C GLY A 24 5.55 -5.30 18.02
N TYR A 25 5.14 -5.52 16.77
CA TYR A 25 5.49 -6.71 16.01
C TYR A 25 6.99 -6.75 15.73
N ASN A 26 7.62 -7.90 15.95
CA ASN A 26 9.06 -8.07 15.82
C ASN A 26 9.37 -9.47 15.27
N ASN A 27 9.77 -9.52 14.00
CA ASN A 27 10.16 -10.75 13.33
C ASN A 27 11.43 -10.49 12.49
N PRO A 28 12.59 -11.04 12.89
CA PRO A 28 13.86 -10.81 12.19
C PRO A 28 13.86 -11.25 10.72
N GLU A 29 13.07 -12.27 10.36
CA GLU A 29 12.97 -12.73 8.97
C GLU A 29 12.18 -11.75 8.12
N VAL A 30 11.09 -11.18 8.67
CA VAL A 30 10.33 -10.11 8.00
C VAL A 30 11.21 -8.87 7.80
N ASP A 31 11.98 -8.47 8.82
CA ASP A 31 12.94 -7.37 8.71
C ASP A 31 13.98 -7.63 7.61
N ARG A 32 14.56 -8.84 7.57
CA ARG A 32 15.56 -9.24 6.56
C ARG A 32 14.97 -9.21 5.15
N LEU A 33 13.81 -9.82 4.95
CA LEU A 33 13.14 -9.89 3.65
C LEU A 33 12.78 -8.49 3.13
N PHE A 34 12.27 -7.60 4.00
CA PHE A 34 12.01 -6.22 3.59
C PHE A 34 13.30 -5.47 3.22
N ALA A 35 14.37 -5.61 4.02
CA ALA A 35 15.64 -4.94 3.74
C ALA A 35 16.27 -5.42 2.40
N GLU A 36 16.23 -6.71 2.11
CA GLU A 36 16.71 -7.28 0.84
C GLU A 36 15.83 -6.84 -0.34
N ALA A 37 14.51 -6.90 -0.18
CA ALA A 37 13.57 -6.52 -1.23
C ALA A 37 13.62 -5.01 -1.59
N GLN A 38 14.09 -4.15 -0.68
CA GLN A 38 14.30 -2.73 -0.93
C GLN A 38 15.43 -2.44 -1.92
N VAL A 39 16.51 -3.25 -1.89
CA VAL A 39 17.69 -3.05 -2.76
C VAL A 39 17.72 -3.97 -3.97
N GLU A 40 16.89 -5.02 -3.99
CA GLU A 40 16.78 -5.97 -5.09
C GLU A 40 16.25 -5.31 -6.38
N GLN A 41 17.00 -5.47 -7.46
CA GLN A 41 16.72 -4.92 -8.79
C GLN A 41 15.96 -5.92 -9.67
N ASN A 42 16.16 -7.23 -9.45
CA ASN A 42 15.46 -8.26 -10.19
C ASN A 42 14.00 -8.34 -9.72
N PHE A 43 13.08 -8.09 -10.65
CA PHE A 43 11.65 -8.05 -10.37
C PHE A 43 11.12 -9.37 -9.79
N GLU A 44 11.51 -10.51 -10.36
CA GLU A 44 11.02 -11.83 -9.93
C GLU A 44 11.56 -12.21 -8.55
N ASN A 45 12.82 -11.90 -8.25
CA ASN A 45 13.40 -12.10 -6.92
C ASN A 45 12.66 -11.28 -5.88
N ARG A 46 12.49 -9.98 -6.15
CA ARG A 46 11.81 -9.04 -5.26
C ARG A 46 10.35 -9.46 -5.01
N LYS A 47 9.66 -9.92 -6.05
CA LYS A 47 8.29 -10.46 -5.93
C LYS A 47 8.25 -11.67 -5.00
N ARG A 48 9.18 -12.62 -5.13
CA ARG A 48 9.24 -13.80 -4.23
C ARG A 48 9.48 -13.40 -2.77
N MET A 49 10.33 -12.41 -2.52
CA MET A 49 10.56 -11.89 -1.17
C MET A 49 9.28 -11.29 -0.57
N TYR A 50 8.54 -10.47 -1.32
CA TYR A 50 7.28 -9.90 -0.84
C TYR A 50 6.19 -10.95 -0.63
N ASN A 51 6.09 -11.95 -1.51
CA ASN A 51 5.18 -13.07 -1.30
C ASN A 51 5.50 -13.80 0.01
N LYS A 52 6.80 -14.02 0.29
CA LYS A 52 7.19 -14.69 1.52
C LYS A 52 6.84 -13.89 2.77
N VAL A 53 7.02 -12.57 2.72
CA VAL A 53 6.56 -11.67 3.79
C VAL A 53 5.05 -11.78 3.97
N GLN A 54 4.27 -11.77 2.88
CA GLN A 54 2.82 -11.88 2.96
C GLN A 54 2.37 -13.20 3.59
N GLU A 55 3.00 -14.33 3.24
CA GLU A 55 2.75 -15.63 3.88
C GLU A 55 2.95 -15.54 5.41
N ILE A 56 4.11 -15.02 5.85
CA ILE A 56 4.43 -14.89 7.28
C ILE A 56 3.41 -14.00 7.99
N LEU A 57 3.08 -12.84 7.42
CA LEU A 57 2.16 -11.89 8.05
C LEU A 57 0.71 -12.41 8.12
N VAL A 58 0.28 -13.20 7.14
CA VAL A 58 -1.04 -13.85 7.17
C VAL A 58 -1.07 -14.95 8.23
N ASP A 59 0.01 -15.70 8.40
CA ASP A 59 0.10 -16.76 9.41
C ASP A 59 0.20 -16.20 10.84
N GLU A 60 0.96 -15.12 11.04
CA GLU A 60 1.19 -14.53 12.36
C GLU A 60 0.13 -13.50 12.79
N LEU A 61 -0.74 -13.07 11.86
CA LEU A 61 -1.85 -12.14 12.07
C LEU A 61 -1.52 -10.90 12.92
N PRO A 62 -0.39 -10.20 12.68
CA PRO A 62 0.00 -9.11 13.56
C PRO A 62 -0.86 -7.85 13.28
N ILE A 63 -1.51 -7.80 12.10
CA ILE A 63 -2.67 -6.97 11.76
C ILE A 63 -3.75 -7.90 11.17
N ILE A 64 -5.01 -7.64 11.52
CA ILE A 64 -6.16 -8.31 10.91
C ILE A 64 -6.68 -7.44 9.76
N TRP A 65 -6.49 -7.91 8.53
CA TRP A 65 -6.98 -7.25 7.32
C TRP A 65 -8.45 -7.60 7.12
N PHE A 66 -9.34 -6.62 7.31
CA PHE A 66 -10.79 -6.87 7.27
C PHE A 66 -11.43 -6.66 5.91
N LEU A 67 -10.95 -5.69 5.13
CA LEU A 67 -11.58 -5.31 3.87
C LEU A 67 -10.54 -4.69 2.92
N GLU A 68 -10.73 -4.95 1.64
CA GLU A 68 -10.13 -4.20 0.56
C GLU A 68 -11.15 -3.14 0.13
N VAL A 69 -10.79 -1.85 0.25
CA VAL A 69 -11.72 -0.76 -0.09
C VAL A 69 -11.79 -0.64 -1.60
N GLU A 70 -12.95 -0.90 -2.17
CA GLU A 70 -13.27 -0.52 -3.54
C GLU A 70 -13.92 0.87 -3.55
N TYR A 71 -13.51 1.72 -4.48
CA TYR A 71 -14.10 3.04 -4.68
C TYR A 71 -15.12 3.03 -5.81
N TYR A 72 -16.36 3.40 -5.50
CA TYR A 72 -17.42 3.61 -6.49
C TYR A 72 -17.59 5.11 -6.77
N SER A 73 -17.20 5.53 -7.97
CA SER A 73 -17.27 6.93 -8.40
C SER A 73 -18.44 7.17 -9.33
N PHE A 74 -19.24 8.20 -9.05
CA PHE A 74 -20.29 8.70 -9.93
C PHE A 74 -19.96 10.14 -10.32
N HIS A 75 -19.97 10.44 -11.62
CA HIS A 75 -19.72 11.80 -12.10
C HIS A 75 -20.67 12.18 -13.24
N ASN A 76 -20.83 13.48 -13.45
CA ASN A 76 -21.58 13.98 -14.59
C ASN A 76 -20.79 13.71 -15.89
N LYS A 77 -21.46 13.13 -16.89
CA LYS A 77 -20.89 12.79 -18.21
C LYS A 77 -20.26 13.96 -18.96
N ASP A 78 -20.57 15.20 -18.57
CA ASP A 78 -20.01 16.40 -19.17
C ASP A 78 -18.58 16.71 -18.67
N PHE A 79 -18.11 16.03 -17.61
CA PHE A 79 -16.73 16.08 -17.12
C PHE A 79 -15.92 14.88 -17.61
N GLU A 80 -14.67 15.11 -17.99
CA GLU A 80 -13.71 14.11 -18.45
C GLU A 80 -12.41 14.20 -17.64
N GLY A 81 -11.57 13.16 -17.70
CA GLY A 81 -10.35 13.06 -16.90
C GLY A 81 -10.61 12.73 -15.43
N VAL A 82 -11.81 12.24 -15.09
CA VAL A 82 -12.13 11.73 -13.76
C VAL A 82 -11.31 10.47 -13.50
N PRO A 83 -10.53 10.37 -12.40
CA PRO A 83 -9.76 9.18 -12.07
C PRO A 83 -10.68 8.00 -11.74
N LEU A 84 -10.55 6.92 -12.51
CA LEU A 84 -11.30 5.66 -12.35
C LEU A 84 -10.38 4.46 -12.07
N ASP A 85 -9.15 4.72 -11.64
CA ASP A 85 -8.23 3.67 -11.19
C ASP A 85 -8.54 3.20 -9.76
N VAL A 86 -7.69 2.31 -9.23
CA VAL A 86 -7.85 1.69 -7.91
C VAL A 86 -7.90 2.69 -6.74
N TRP A 87 -7.43 3.92 -6.94
CA TRP A 87 -7.49 4.98 -5.93
C TRP A 87 -8.73 5.88 -6.10
N GLY A 88 -9.40 5.84 -7.25
CA GLY A 88 -10.63 6.58 -7.54
C GLY A 88 -10.59 8.03 -7.02
N PRO A 89 -11.47 8.41 -6.07
CA PRO A 89 -11.55 9.76 -5.52
C PRO A 89 -10.39 10.16 -4.59
N MET A 90 -9.47 9.25 -4.24
CA MET A 90 -8.22 9.61 -3.54
C MET A 90 -7.17 10.23 -4.48
N ASN A 91 -7.32 10.08 -5.79
CA ASN A 91 -6.45 10.77 -6.73
C ASN A 91 -6.66 12.29 -6.65
N PRO A 92 -5.64 13.09 -7.02
CA PRO A 92 -5.85 14.49 -7.34
C PRO A 92 -6.89 14.66 -8.47
N TYR A 93 -7.64 15.76 -8.42
CA TYR A 93 -8.63 16.11 -9.43
C TYR A 93 -8.09 17.08 -10.49
N ASP A 94 -6.77 17.17 -10.62
CA ASP A 94 -6.05 18.06 -11.55
C ASP A 94 -6.18 17.64 -13.02
N THR A 95 -6.60 16.40 -13.28
CA THR A 95 -6.91 15.89 -14.62
C THR A 95 -8.34 16.18 -15.05
N ILE A 96 -9.21 16.67 -14.15
CA ILE A 96 -10.64 16.85 -14.44
C ILE A 96 -10.88 18.16 -15.18
N TYR A 97 -11.63 18.10 -16.29
CA TYR A 97 -12.07 19.29 -17.00
C TYR A 97 -13.52 19.15 -17.49
N TRP A 98 -14.18 20.30 -17.63
CA TRP A 98 -15.54 20.38 -18.16
C TRP A 98 -15.50 20.48 -19.68
N LYS A 99 -16.04 19.49 -20.39
CA LYS A 99 -16.06 19.47 -21.86
C LYS A 99 -16.80 20.65 -22.51
N LYS A 100 -17.66 21.31 -21.74
CA LYS A 100 -18.45 22.47 -22.19
C LYS A 100 -17.99 23.79 -21.56
N GLY A 101 -16.95 23.75 -20.72
CA GLY A 101 -16.30 24.95 -20.23
C GLY A 101 -15.48 25.56 -21.35
N LYS A 102 -15.64 26.87 -21.57
CA LYS A 102 -14.75 27.63 -22.45
C LYS A 102 -13.41 27.88 -21.77
#